data_AF-A0A6G0W5P6-F1
#
_entry.id   AF-A0A6G0W5P6-F1
#
_cell.length_a   1.000
_cell.length_b   1.000
_cell.length_c   1.000
_cell.angle_alpha   90.00
_cell.angle_beta   90.00
_cell.angle_gamma   90.00
#
_symmetry.space_group_name_H-M   'P 1'
#
loop_
_entity.id
_entity.type
_entity.pdbx_description
1 polymer ?
#
loop_
_entity_poly.entity_id
_entity_poly.type
_entity_poly.pdbx_seq_one_letter_code
_entity_poly.pdbx_strand_id
1 'polypeptide(L)'
;MPFQNLVINESLVLWKGKLSFNQFIRNKRHRFGINFFILCDVETDYILDFIKCTGKTTRLVSCDAKLGQSGADVKTLDEKIFE
;
A
#
# COMPACT_ATOMS: atom_id res chain seq x y z
N MET A 1 13.44 -7.91 12.80
CA MET A 1 13.25 -8.91 11.73
C MET A 1 11.82 -9.39 11.81
N PRO A 2 11.09 -9.43 10.69
CA PRO A 2 9.74 -9.99 10.64
C PRO A 2 9.76 -11.52 10.77
N PHE A 3 8.60 -12.11 11.06
CA PHE A 3 8.39 -13.55 11.01
C PHE A 3 8.16 -14.01 9.55
N GLN A 4 7.94 -15.31 9.38
CA GLN A 4 7.81 -15.94 8.07
C GLN A 4 6.60 -15.45 7.27
N ASN A 5 5.50 -15.09 7.96
CA ASN A 5 4.23 -14.78 7.33
C ASN A 5 4.01 -13.26 7.28
N LEU A 6 3.92 -12.74 6.06
CA LEU A 6 3.69 -11.32 5.79
C LEU A 6 2.38 -11.13 5.03
N VAL A 7 1.71 -10.01 5.29
CA VAL A 7 0.47 -9.62 4.62
C VAL A 7 0.61 -8.22 4.07
N ILE A 8 0.17 -8.04 2.81
CA ILE A 8 0.03 -6.73 2.17
C ILE A 8 -1.46 -6.49 1.94
N ASN A 9 -1.97 -5.34 2.38
CA ASN A 9 -3.38 -4.99 2.18
C ASN A 9 -3.60 -3.48 1.98
N GLU A 10 -4.71 -3.14 1.33
CA GLU A 10 -5.16 -1.76 1.15
C GLU A 10 -5.86 -1.22 2.42
N SER A 11 -5.36 -0.09 2.91
CA SER A 11 -5.94 0.68 4.01
C SER A 11 -6.27 2.10 3.58
N LEU A 12 -7.44 2.59 3.99
CA LEU A 12 -7.90 3.95 3.68
C LEU A 12 -7.99 4.77 4.97
N VAL A 13 -7.11 5.75 5.10
CA VAL A 13 -7.11 6.70 6.22
C VAL A 13 -8.02 7.86 5.88
N LEU A 14 -9.03 8.09 6.72
CA LEU A 14 -9.98 9.20 6.53
C LEU A 14 -9.24 10.54 6.48
N TRP A 15 -9.47 11.30 5.42
CA TRP A 15 -8.94 12.65 5.27
C TRP A 15 -10.02 13.60 4.75
N LYS A 16 -10.23 14.71 5.46
CA LYS A 16 -11.28 15.71 5.13
C LYS A 16 -10.71 17.03 4.56
N GLY A 17 -9.39 17.17 4.48
CA GLY A 17 -8.75 18.36 3.93
C GLY A 17 -8.66 18.34 2.40
N LYS A 18 -8.28 19.48 1.80
CA LYS A 18 -7.97 19.55 0.37
C LYS A 18 -6.65 18.84 0.10
N LEU A 19 -6.71 17.76 -0.66
CA LEU A 19 -5.54 16.97 -1.03
C LEU A 19 -5.73 16.44 -2.44
N SER A 20 -4.73 16.62 -3.29
CA SER A 20 -4.81 16.31 -4.72
C SER A 20 -5.01 14.82 -5.02
N PHE A 21 -4.55 13.93 -4.13
CA PHE A 21 -4.64 12.48 -4.27
C PHE A 21 -5.64 11.85 -3.28
N ASN A 22 -6.65 12.60 -2.84
CA ASN A 22 -7.74 12.01 -2.05
C ASN A 22 -8.47 10.96 -2.90
N GLN A 23 -8.47 9.70 -2.49
CA GLN A 23 -9.04 8.60 -3.24
C GLN A 23 -10.46 8.28 -2.77
N PHE A 24 -11.31 7.85 -3.71
CA PHE A 24 -12.65 7.36 -3.42
C PHE A 24 -12.71 5.84 -3.58
N ILE A 25 -13.02 5.12 -2.51
CA ILE A 25 -13.21 3.67 -2.52
C ILE A 25 -14.64 3.36 -2.06
N ARG A 26 -15.49 2.93 -3.00
CA ARG A 26 -16.93 2.73 -2.78
C ARG A 26 -17.23 1.72 -1.67
N ASN A 27 -16.42 0.67 -1.54
CA ASN A 27 -16.67 -0.46 -0.65
C ASN A 27 -16.09 -0.28 0.77
N LYS A 28 -15.41 0.83 1.06
CA LYS A 28 -14.85 1.12 2.40
C LYS A 28 -15.84 1.97 3.21
N ARG A 29 -15.89 1.77 4.53
CA ARG A 29 -16.77 2.51 5.47
C ARG A 29 -16.56 4.02 5.34
N HIS A 30 -15.30 4.44 5.36
CA HIS A 30 -14.89 5.76 4.92
C HIS A 30 -14.66 5.67 3.43
N ARG A 31 -15.41 6.42 2.63
CA ARG A 31 -15.28 6.32 1.17
C ARG A 31 -14.21 7.23 0.61
N PHE A 32 -13.87 8.32 1.30
CA PHE A 32 -12.86 9.28 0.88
C PHE A 32 -11.72 9.30 1.88
N GLY A 33 -10.49 9.21 1.39
CA GLY A 33 -9.31 9.28 2.22
C GLY A 33 -8.00 9.10 1.45
N ILE A 34 -6.93 8.98 2.21
CA ILE A 34 -5.61 8.64 1.67
C ILE A 34 -5.50 7.11 1.65
N ASN A 35 -5.26 6.55 0.48
CA ASN A 35 -5.09 5.11 0.32
C ASN A 35 -3.61 4.72 0.51
N PHE A 36 -3.40 3.61 1.20
CA PHE A 36 -2.09 3.03 1.47
C PHE A 36 -2.13 1.53 1.19
N PHE A 37 -1.03 0.99 0.66
CA PHE A 37 -0.70 -0.43 0.80
C PHE A 37 0.18 -0.58 2.02
N ILE A 38 -0.28 -1.36 2.99
CA ILE A 38 0.43 -1.59 4.24
C ILE A 38 0.97 -3.02 4.23
N LEU A 39 2.25 -3.17 4.52
CA LEU A 39 2.91 -4.43 4.80
C LEU A 39 2.94 -4.65 6.31
N CYS A 40 2.35 -5.77 6.74
CA CYS A 40 2.31 -6.18 8.14
C CYS A 40 2.92 -7.57 8.34
N ASP A 41 3.53 -7.74 9.50
CA ASP A 41 3.87 -9.05 10.05
C ASP A 41 2.63 -9.69 10.69
N VAL A 42 2.36 -10.96 10.35
CA VAL A 42 1.13 -11.65 10.80
C VAL A 42 1.21 -12.09 12.26
N GLU A 43 2.40 -12.43 12.76
CA GLU A 43 2.55 -12.97 14.11
C GLU A 43 2.50 -11.86 15.18
N THR A 44 2.99 -10.66 14.86
CA THR A 44 3.09 -9.53 15.80
C THR A 44 2.11 -8.40 15.54
N ASP A 45 1.38 -8.44 14.42
CA ASP A 45 0.55 -7.35 13.90
C ASP A 45 1.32 -6.03 13.69
N TYR A 46 2.66 -6.07 13.65
CA TYR A 46 3.45 -4.88 13.41
C TYR A 46 3.42 -4.47 11.94
N ILE A 47 3.27 -3.17 11.72
CA ILE A 47 3.46 -2.56 10.40
C ILE A 47 4.95 -2.46 10.13
N LEU A 48 5.39 -3.10 9.06
CA LEU A 48 6.80 -3.10 8.65
C LEU A 48 7.11 -1.95 7.70
N ASP A 49 6.24 -1.73 6.70
CA ASP A 49 6.34 -0.60 5.78
C ASP A 49 4.97 -0.30 5.16
N PHE A 50 4.85 0.85 4.48
CA PHE A 50 3.69 1.19 3.69
C PHE A 50 4.03 2.07 2.48
N ILE A 51 3.25 1.89 1.41
CA ILE A 51 3.29 2.75 0.23
C ILE A 51 2.03 3.61 0.20
N LYS A 52 2.23 4.91 0.00
CA LYS A 52 1.14 5.86 -0.21
C LYS A 52 0.74 5.89 -1.68
N CYS A 53 -0.53 5.63 -1.97
CA CYS A 53 -1.05 5.67 -3.32
C CYS A 53 -1.40 7.11 -3.73
N THR A 54 -0.64 7.70 -4.64
CA THR A 54 -0.91 9.02 -5.23
C THR A 54 -1.58 8.92 -6.60
N GLY A 55 -2.22 7.80 -6.90
CA GLY A 55 -2.80 7.50 -8.20
C GLY A 55 -1.70 7.14 -9.22
N LYS A 56 -1.71 7.77 -10.39
CA LYS A 56 -0.74 7.50 -11.47
C LYS A 56 0.70 7.94 -11.16
N THR A 57 0.89 8.76 -10.14
CA THR A 57 2.22 9.28 -9.73
C THR A 57 2.81 8.51 -8.56
N THR A 58 2.24 7.34 -8.23
CA THR A 58 2.79 6.49 -7.16
C THR A 58 4.19 6.05 -7.57
N ARG A 59 5.18 6.31 -6.72
CA ARG A 59 6.57 5.93 -6.98
C ARG A 59 6.74 4.46 -6.65
N LEU A 60 6.86 3.65 -7.69
CA LEU A 60 6.96 2.21 -7.59
C LEU A 60 8.17 1.74 -8.38
N VAL A 61 8.71 0.61 -7.96
CA VAL A 61 9.79 -0.06 -8.67
C VAL A 61 9.24 -0.61 -9.98
N SER A 62 10.06 -0.57 -11.03
CA SER A 62 9.71 -1.19 -12.31
C SER A 62 9.48 -2.69 -12.11
N CYS A 63 8.27 -3.14 -12.42
CA CYS A 63 7.90 -4.53 -12.45
C CYS A 63 7.69 -5.00 -13.90
N ASP A 64 7.67 -6.32 -14.09
CA ASP A 64 7.26 -6.89 -15.36
C ASP A 64 5.86 -6.40 -15.75
N ALA A 65 5.71 -5.97 -17.00
CA ALA A 65 4.43 -5.45 -17.51
C ALA A 65 3.27 -6.45 -17.39
N LYS A 66 3.56 -7.74 -17.26
CA LYS A 66 2.58 -8.81 -17.08
C LYS A 66 1.91 -8.81 -15.69
N LEU A 67 2.58 -8.27 -14.67
CA LEU A 67 2.10 -8.30 -13.28
C LEU A 67 1.11 -7.16 -12.97
N GLY A 68 1.10 -6.12 -13.80
CA GLY A 68 0.25 -4.95 -13.62
C GLY A 68 0.58 -4.15 -12.36
N GLN A 69 -0.36 -3.28 -11.98
CA GLN A 69 -0.18 -2.31 -10.90
C GLN A 69 0.00 -2.97 -9.53
N SER A 70 -0.83 -3.97 -9.20
CA SER A 70 -0.76 -4.68 -7.92
C SER A 70 0.55 -5.44 -7.73
N GLY A 71 1.12 -6.00 -8.80
CA GLY A 71 2.42 -6.65 -8.73
C GLY A 71 3.57 -5.65 -8.54
N ALA A 72 3.44 -4.44 -9.08
CA ALA A 72 4.39 -3.36 -8.81
C ALA A 72 4.38 -2.95 -7.33
N ASP A 73 3.19 -2.86 -6.73
CA ASP A 73 3.02 -2.50 -5.32
C ASP A 73 3.65 -3.56 -4.40
N VAL A 74 3.38 -4.85 -4.66
CA VAL A 74 3.97 -5.98 -3.91
C VAL A 74 5.49 -5.99 -4.04
N LYS A 75 6.02 -5.91 -5.28
CA LYS A 75 7.46 -5.93 -5.52
C LYS A 75 8.18 -4.78 -4.82
N THR A 76 7.58 -3.59 -4.83
CA THR A 76 8.15 -2.40 -4.18
C THR A 76 8.20 -2.54 -2.66
N LEU A 77 7.20 -3.16 -2.04
CA LEU A 77 7.20 -3.42 -0.60
C LEU A 77 8.19 -4.53 -0.23
N ASP A 78 8.28 -5.58 -1.05
CA ASP A 78 9.15 -6.73 -0.82
C ASP A 78 10.64 -6.36 -0.89
N GLU A 79 11.06 -5.60 -1.91
CA GLU A 79 12.46 -5.17 -2.07
C GLU A 79 12.99 -4.41 -0.85
N LYS A 80 12.15 -3.60 -0.21
CA LYS A 80 12.54 -2.82 0.98
C LYS A 80 12.69 -3.65 2.26
N ILE A 81 12.16 -4.87 2.31
CA ILE A 81 12.35 -5.76 3.46
C ILE A 81 13.76 -6.36 3.46
N PHE A 82 14.33 -6.53 2.26
CA PHE A 82 15.61 -7.22 2.03
C PHE A 82 16.80 -6.26 1.81
N GLU A 83 16.59 -4.94 1.86
CA GLU A 83 17.66 -3.92 2.02
C GLU A 83 18.12 -3.84 3.49
#